data_AF-A0A1G0VHZ6-F1
#
_entry.id   AF-A0A1G0VHZ6-F1
#
_cell.length_a   1.000
_cell.length_b   1.000
_cell.length_c   1.000
_cell.angle_alpha   90.00
_cell.angle_beta   90.00
_cell.angle_gamma   90.00
#
_symmetry.space_group_name_H-M   'P 1'
#
loop_
_entity.id
_entity.type
_entity.pdbx_description
1 polymer ?
#
loop_
_entity_poly.entity_id
_entity_poly.type
_entity_poly.pdbx_seq_one_letter_code
_entity_poly.pdbx_strand_id
1 'polypeptide(L)'
;MVASGLPFKNFAMMAAKDYFFGSDKRKYYLNLLMNLIPIDRDADRKSIIDYLTACREFTKIDNRSLIIYPEGTRSKTGKIQSFKKGPAMISAELGLPIIPAHIKGTFNAWPKGKKFMRPSKITIKIGKPIFPKEFLCNDETDSSNFQAYRKITEELEKRVHELMESRNNA
;
A
#
# COMPACT_ATOMS: atom_id res chain seq x y z
N MET A 1 12.69 -1.55 11.41
CA MET A 1 11.24 -1.73 11.59
C MET A 1 11.07 -2.62 12.81
N VAL A 2 10.94 -2.03 14.00
CA VAL A 2 11.22 -2.68 15.30
C VAL A 2 10.40 -3.96 15.53
N ALA A 3 9.15 -4.00 15.05
CA ALA A 3 8.28 -5.15 15.20
C ALA A 3 8.65 -6.36 14.32
N SER A 4 9.37 -6.16 13.21
CA SER A 4 9.75 -7.26 12.30
C SER A 4 11.16 -7.78 12.50
N GLY A 5 11.98 -7.13 13.34
CA GLY A 5 13.41 -7.46 13.48
C GLY A 5 14.25 -7.16 12.24
N LEU A 6 13.65 -6.65 11.16
CA LEU A 6 14.33 -6.39 9.89
C LEU A 6 14.77 -4.92 9.76
N PRO A 7 15.90 -4.67 9.06
CA PRO A 7 16.39 -3.33 8.85
C PRO A 7 15.43 -2.54 7.96
N PHE A 8 15.43 -1.22 8.11
CA PHE A 8 14.50 -0.34 7.42
C PHE A 8 14.55 -0.48 5.89
N LYS A 9 15.74 -0.78 5.36
CA LYS A 9 15.98 -0.99 3.92
C LYS A 9 15.12 -2.10 3.29
N ASN A 10 14.55 -2.98 4.10
CA ASN A 10 13.74 -4.11 3.63
C ASN A 10 12.29 -3.71 3.30
N PHE A 11 11.85 -2.52 3.70
CA PHE A 11 10.49 -2.06 3.47
C PHE A 11 10.53 -0.86 2.55
N ALA A 12 9.78 -0.91 1.46
CA ALA A 12 9.57 0.24 0.60
C ALA A 12 8.11 0.67 0.68
N MET A 13 7.89 1.97 0.81
CA MET A 13 6.55 2.53 0.85
C MET A 13 6.26 3.26 -0.45
N MET A 14 5.13 2.96 -1.05
CA MET A 14 4.72 3.61 -2.29
C MET A 14 4.15 4.98 -1.99
N ALA A 15 4.72 6.00 -2.63
CA ALA A 15 4.30 7.37 -2.44
C ALA A 15 4.17 8.08 -3.79
N ALA A 16 3.05 8.77 -3.97
CA ALA A 16 2.84 9.62 -5.13
C ALA A 16 3.86 10.77 -5.16
N LYS A 17 4.54 10.93 -6.29
CA LYS A 17 5.62 11.91 -6.48
C LYS A 17 5.14 13.35 -6.22
N ASP A 18 3.91 13.67 -6.58
CA ASP A 18 3.37 15.05 -6.50
C ASP A 18 3.18 15.58 -5.06
N TYR A 19 3.09 14.68 -4.07
CA TYR A 19 2.83 15.10 -2.67
C TYR A 19 4.11 15.18 -1.83
N PHE A 20 5.12 14.38 -2.16
CA PHE A 20 6.32 14.23 -1.34
C PHE A 20 7.56 14.94 -1.90
N PHE A 21 7.54 15.37 -3.17
CA PHE A 21 8.70 15.92 -3.87
C PHE A 21 8.66 17.44 -4.13
N GLY A 22 7.78 18.18 -3.45
CA GLY A 22 7.67 19.65 -3.62
C GLY A 22 8.70 20.51 -2.85
N SER A 23 9.66 19.93 -2.13
CA SER A 23 10.71 20.70 -1.41
C SER A 23 11.97 19.86 -1.17
N ASP A 24 13.15 20.32 -1.58
CA ASP A 24 14.41 19.55 -1.53
C ASP A 24 14.80 19.06 -0.12
N LYS A 25 14.52 19.86 0.92
CA LYS A 25 14.73 19.44 2.32
C LYS A 25 13.80 18.30 2.72
N ARG A 26 12.55 18.33 2.25
CA ARG A 26 11.55 17.30 2.59
C ARG A 26 11.88 15.98 1.88
N LYS A 27 12.42 16.04 0.66
CA LYS A 27 12.95 14.89 -0.10
C LYS A 27 14.08 14.16 0.66
N TYR A 28 15.03 14.91 1.23
CA TYR A 28 16.14 14.32 1.98
C TYR A 28 15.67 13.59 3.24
N TYR A 29 14.85 14.24 4.08
CA TYR A 29 14.34 13.61 5.31
C TYR A 29 13.40 12.43 5.03
N LEU A 30 12.56 12.51 4.00
CA LEU A 30 11.61 11.45 3.68
C LEU A 30 12.26 10.24 3.02
N ASN A 31 13.24 10.42 2.12
CA ASN A 31 13.99 9.30 1.57
C ASN A 31 14.82 8.58 2.64
N LEU A 32 15.28 9.30 3.67
CA LEU A 32 15.99 8.72 4.81
C LEU A 32 15.08 7.91 5.74
N LEU A 33 13.80 8.32 5.85
CA LEU A 33 12.81 7.70 6.73
C LEU A 33 11.90 6.70 6.03
N MET A 34 11.90 6.67 4.70
CA MET A 34 10.99 5.89 3.85
C MET A 34 11.72 5.54 2.54
N ASN A 35 11.94 4.25 2.26
CA ASN A 35 12.37 3.83 0.92
C ASN A 35 11.19 4.07 -0.03
N LEU A 36 11.13 5.24 -0.63
CA LEU A 36 10.02 5.64 -1.49
C LEU A 36 10.26 5.17 -2.91
N ILE A 37 9.33 4.39 -3.46
CA ILE A 37 9.26 4.16 -4.91
C ILE A 37 8.34 5.26 -5.46
N PRO A 38 8.88 6.24 -6.23
CA PRO A 38 8.09 7.32 -6.77
C PRO A 38 7.11 6.79 -7.81
N ILE A 39 5.84 7.18 -7.68
CA ILE A 39 4.81 6.92 -8.69
C ILE A 39 4.47 8.25 -9.35
N ASP A 40 4.75 8.36 -10.64
CA ASP A 40 4.20 9.41 -11.49
C ASP A 40 2.71 9.11 -11.73
N ARG A 41 1.84 10.10 -11.49
CA ARG A 41 0.39 9.95 -11.70
C ARG A 41 -0.02 10.12 -13.15
N ASP A 42 0.89 10.56 -14.01
CA ASP A 42 0.67 10.63 -15.44
C ASP A 42 0.64 9.21 -16.00
N ALA A 43 -0.51 8.86 -16.58
CA ALA A 43 -0.86 7.54 -17.10
C ALA A 43 -0.12 7.17 -18.39
N ASP A 44 1.14 7.60 -18.53
CA ASP A 44 1.99 7.14 -19.62
C ASP A 44 2.33 5.67 -19.38
N ARG A 45 2.15 4.82 -20.39
CA ARG A 45 2.45 3.38 -20.28
C ARG A 45 3.88 3.14 -19.82
N LYS A 46 4.80 4.01 -20.24
CA LYS A 46 6.21 3.93 -19.86
C LYS A 46 6.42 4.08 -18.35
N SER A 47 5.73 5.03 -17.70
CA SER A 47 5.87 5.26 -16.26
C SER A 47 5.39 4.05 -15.46
N ILE A 48 4.32 3.39 -15.92
CA ILE A 48 3.79 2.17 -15.31
C ILE A 48 4.78 1.00 -15.44
N ILE A 49 5.41 0.83 -16.60
CA ILE A 49 6.40 -0.24 -16.84
C ILE A 49 7.65 -0.03 -15.97
N ASP A 50 8.20 1.19 -15.95
CA ASP A 50 9.37 1.53 -15.14
C ASP A 50 9.08 1.29 -13.65
N TYR A 51 7.86 1.65 -13.24
CA TYR A 51 7.38 1.45 -11.89
C TYR A 51 7.22 -0.03 -11.49
N LEU A 52 6.62 -0.86 -12.35
CA LEU A 52 6.52 -2.30 -12.12
C LEU A 52 7.91 -2.94 -12.05
N THR A 53 8.83 -2.50 -12.91
CA THR A 53 10.23 -2.95 -12.92
C THR A 53 10.92 -2.61 -11.60
N ALA A 54 10.79 -1.38 -11.10
CA ALA A 54 11.34 -0.99 -9.80
C ALA A 54 10.76 -1.82 -8.65
N CYS A 55 9.45 -2.09 -8.67
CA CYS A 55 8.82 -2.95 -7.67
C CYS A 55 9.37 -4.39 -7.75
N ARG A 56 9.53 -4.94 -8.96
CA ARG A 56 10.09 -6.27 -9.19
C ARG A 56 11.53 -6.39 -8.70
N GLU A 57 12.39 -5.45 -9.04
CA GLU A 57 13.78 -5.45 -8.58
C GLU A 57 13.88 -5.29 -7.07
N PHE A 58 12.99 -4.49 -6.47
CA PHE A 58 12.94 -4.37 -5.02
C PHE A 58 12.52 -5.67 -4.36
N THR A 59 11.49 -6.37 -4.86
CA THR A 59 10.93 -7.56 -4.21
C THR A 59 11.69 -8.86 -4.52
N LYS A 60 12.57 -8.87 -5.53
CA LYS A 60 13.49 -9.99 -5.81
C LYS A 60 14.45 -10.29 -4.67
N ILE A 61 14.77 -9.29 -3.85
CA ILE A 61 15.68 -9.47 -2.72
C ILE A 61 14.89 -9.99 -1.53
N ASP A 62 15.38 -11.09 -0.93
CA ASP A 62 14.72 -11.76 0.18
C ASP A 62 14.38 -10.82 1.34
N ASN A 63 13.29 -11.17 2.02
CA ASN A 63 12.76 -10.44 3.18
C ASN A 63 12.40 -8.98 2.90
N ARG A 64 12.05 -8.65 1.66
CA ARG A 64 11.56 -7.32 1.31
C ARG A 64 10.05 -7.26 1.14
N SER A 65 9.46 -6.14 1.50
CA SER A 65 8.01 -5.94 1.43
C SER A 65 7.65 -4.54 0.97
N LEU A 66 6.62 -4.47 0.14
CA LEU A 66 6.02 -3.23 -0.32
C LEU A 66 4.87 -2.84 0.61
N ILE A 67 4.88 -1.61 1.10
CA ILE A 67 3.82 -1.03 1.91
C ILE A 67 3.01 -0.08 1.04
N ILE A 68 1.72 -0.38 0.91
CA ILE A 68 0.82 0.32 0.01
C ILE A 68 -0.43 0.78 0.76
N TYR A 69 -0.78 2.05 0.60
CA TYR A 69 -2.05 2.60 1.08
C TYR A 69 -3.01 2.70 -0.12
N PRO A 70 -3.98 1.80 -0.24
CA PRO A 70 -4.83 1.70 -1.43
C PRO A 70 -5.69 2.95 -1.67
N GLU A 71 -5.97 3.74 -0.63
CA GLU A 71 -6.67 5.03 -0.74
C GLU A 71 -5.82 6.12 -1.42
N GLY A 72 -4.50 5.99 -1.38
CA GLY A 72 -3.53 6.93 -1.96
C GLY A 72 -3.42 8.30 -1.26
N THR A 73 -4.25 8.61 -0.27
CA THR A 73 -4.13 9.82 0.56
C THR A 73 -4.61 9.58 1.98
N ARG A 74 -4.11 10.37 2.94
CA ARG A 74 -4.63 10.36 4.33
C ARG A 74 -6.08 10.85 4.35
N SER A 75 -6.94 10.06 5.00
CA SER A 75 -8.35 10.39 5.24
C SER A 75 -8.52 11.73 5.98
N LYS A 76 -9.50 12.53 5.54
CA LYS A 76 -9.89 13.79 6.18
C LYS A 76 -10.92 13.58 7.30
N THR A 77 -11.67 12.48 7.23
CA THR A 77 -12.82 12.20 8.10
C THR A 77 -12.55 11.06 9.08
N GLY A 78 -11.44 10.33 8.91
CA GLY A 78 -11.13 9.14 9.70
C GLY A 78 -11.85 7.88 9.22
N LYS A 79 -12.68 7.97 8.16
CA LYS A 79 -13.29 6.83 7.49
C LYS A 79 -12.39 6.29 6.38
N ILE A 80 -12.49 4.99 6.13
CA ILE A 80 -11.85 4.31 5.00
C ILE A 80 -12.45 4.86 3.70
N GLN A 81 -11.60 5.16 2.72
CA GLN A 81 -12.00 5.60 1.38
C GLN A 81 -11.90 4.44 0.39
N SER A 82 -12.51 4.59 -0.79
CA SER A 82 -12.46 3.60 -1.85
C SER A 82 -11.03 3.25 -2.26
N PHE A 83 -10.79 1.97 -2.50
CA PHE A 83 -9.47 1.46 -2.84
C PHE A 83 -9.19 1.63 -4.34
N LYS A 84 -7.95 2.05 -4.65
CA LYS A 84 -7.46 2.08 -6.03
C LYS A 84 -6.97 0.70 -6.45
N LYS A 85 -6.96 0.45 -7.76
CA LYS A 85 -6.54 -0.83 -8.36
C LYS A 85 -5.02 -1.06 -8.43
N GLY A 86 -4.21 -0.03 -8.19
CA GLY A 86 -2.74 -0.11 -8.26
C GLY A 86 -2.11 -1.26 -7.45
N PRO A 87 -2.47 -1.48 -6.17
CA PRO A 87 -1.95 -2.61 -5.39
C PRO A 87 -2.33 -3.97 -5.99
N ALA A 88 -3.56 -4.10 -6.50
CA ALA A 88 -4.03 -5.33 -7.14
C ALA A 88 -3.28 -5.61 -8.45
N MET A 89 -3.03 -4.57 -9.25
CA MET A 89 -2.21 -4.66 -10.46
C MET A 89 -0.79 -5.14 -10.12
N ILE A 90 -0.10 -4.52 -9.16
CA ILE A 90 1.26 -4.91 -8.79
C ILE A 90 1.29 -6.36 -8.28
N SER A 91 0.32 -6.73 -7.45
CA SER A 91 0.20 -8.09 -6.92
C SER A 91 0.06 -9.11 -8.04
N ALA A 92 -0.85 -8.88 -9.00
CA ALA A 92 -1.07 -9.77 -10.12
C ALA A 92 0.13 -9.85 -11.08
N GLU A 93 0.68 -8.72 -11.50
CA GLU A 93 1.80 -8.65 -12.44
C GLU A 93 3.10 -9.25 -11.87
N LEU A 94 3.31 -9.12 -10.55
CA LEU A 94 4.49 -9.66 -9.88
C LEU A 94 4.25 -11.03 -9.22
N GLY A 95 3.01 -11.53 -9.23
CA GLY A 95 2.62 -12.76 -8.55
C GLY A 95 2.79 -12.73 -7.02
N LEU A 96 2.73 -11.54 -6.41
CA LEU A 96 3.01 -11.34 -4.98
C LEU A 96 1.73 -11.35 -4.14
N PRO A 97 1.71 -11.99 -2.95
CA PRO A 97 0.55 -11.96 -2.07
C PRO A 97 0.34 -10.57 -1.46
N ILE A 98 -0.92 -10.18 -1.29
CA ILE A 98 -1.29 -8.97 -0.55
C ILE A 98 -1.67 -9.37 0.87
N ILE A 99 -1.04 -8.74 1.87
CA ILE A 99 -1.42 -8.91 3.28
C ILE A 99 -2.27 -7.71 3.70
N PRO A 100 -3.59 -7.87 3.89
CA PRO A 100 -4.46 -6.78 4.32
C PRO A 100 -4.11 -6.37 5.76
N ALA A 101 -4.05 -5.07 6.02
CA ALA A 101 -3.83 -4.54 7.35
C ALA A 101 -4.78 -3.36 7.62
N HIS A 102 -5.41 -3.37 8.78
CA HIS A 102 -6.24 -2.27 9.26
C HIS A 102 -5.55 -1.56 10.42
N ILE A 103 -5.46 -0.22 10.32
CA ILE A 103 -4.79 0.62 11.32
C ILE A 103 -5.81 1.59 11.92
N LYS A 104 -6.07 1.45 13.21
CA LYS A 104 -6.99 2.31 13.98
C LYS A 104 -6.21 3.23 14.93
N GLY A 105 -6.71 4.45 15.11
CA GLY A 105 -6.21 5.40 16.10
C GLY A 105 -5.15 6.39 15.59
N THR A 106 -4.61 6.18 14.39
CA THR A 106 -3.66 7.10 13.74
C THR A 106 -4.29 8.46 13.40
N PHE A 107 -5.57 8.47 13.01
CA PHE A 107 -6.31 9.73 12.80
C PHE A 107 -6.37 10.59 14.07
N ASN A 108 -6.58 9.96 15.23
CA ASN A 108 -6.62 10.67 16.52
C ASN A 108 -5.22 11.14 16.96
N ALA A 109 -4.19 10.34 16.67
CA ALA A 109 -2.81 10.68 16.98
C ALA A 109 -2.32 11.88 16.16
N TRP A 110 -2.59 11.89 14.85
CA TRP A 110 -2.15 12.97 13.97
C TRP A 110 -3.09 13.22 12.77
N PRO A 111 -4.19 13.98 12.99
CA PRO A 111 -5.10 14.33 11.92
C PRO A 111 -4.42 15.18 10.83
N LYS A 112 -4.90 15.05 9.60
CA LYS A 112 -4.42 15.87 8.47
C LYS A 112 -4.60 17.36 8.78
N GLY A 113 -3.52 18.14 8.67
CA GLY A 113 -3.53 19.59 8.93
C GLY A 113 -3.16 20.00 10.36
N LYS A 114 -2.99 19.07 11.30
CA LYS A 114 -2.46 19.38 12.64
C LYS A 114 -0.93 19.38 12.63
N LYS A 115 -0.32 20.32 13.35
CA LYS A 115 1.15 20.45 13.43
C LYS A 115 1.80 19.50 14.44
N PHE A 116 1.07 19.08 15.47
CA PHE A 116 1.61 18.26 16.56
C PHE A 116 0.88 16.91 16.67
N MET A 117 1.66 15.87 16.96
CA MET A 117 1.16 14.53 17.29
C MET A 117 0.71 14.48 18.75
N ARG A 118 -0.35 13.73 19.03
CA ARG A 118 -0.83 13.44 20.38
C ARG A 118 -0.66 11.95 20.69
N PRO A 119 -0.24 11.59 21.92
CA PRO A 119 -0.28 10.20 22.35
C PRO A 119 -1.69 9.64 22.19
N SER A 120 -1.80 8.56 21.44
CA SER A 120 -3.07 7.88 21.15
C SER A 120 -2.82 6.39 21.03
N LYS A 121 -3.78 5.58 21.45
CA LYS A 121 -3.71 4.13 21.27
C LYS A 121 -3.83 3.81 19.78
N ILE A 122 -2.80 3.21 19.22
CA ILE A 122 -2.80 2.69 17.85
C ILE A 122 -3.01 1.18 17.92
N THR A 123 -3.92 0.68 17.09
CA THR A 123 -4.18 -0.76 16.96
C THR A 123 -4.00 -1.15 15.51
N ILE A 124 -3.18 -2.16 15.27
CA ILE A 124 -2.93 -2.72 13.94
C ILE A 124 -3.48 -4.13 13.95
N LYS A 125 -4.27 -4.47 12.93
CA LYS A 125 -4.77 -5.82 12.70
C LYS A 125 -4.30 -6.28 11.34
N ILE A 126 -3.75 -7.49 11.29
CA ILE A 126 -3.20 -8.08 10.08
C ILE A 126 -4.10 -9.26 9.72
N GLY A 127 -4.56 -9.30 8.48
CA GLY A 127 -5.39 -10.38 7.96
C GLY A 127 -4.61 -11.43 7.19
N LYS A 128 -5.33 -12.41 6.66
CA LYS A 128 -4.77 -13.49 5.86
C LYS A 128 -4.33 -13.00 4.47
N PRO A 129 -3.25 -13.57 3.90
CA PRO A 129 -2.77 -13.20 2.58
C PRO A 129 -3.84 -13.47 1.50
N ILE A 130 -3.91 -12.58 0.52
CA ILE A 130 -4.66 -12.72 -0.73
C ILE A 130 -3.65 -13.10 -1.80
N PHE A 131 -3.81 -14.26 -2.43
CA PHE A 131 -2.92 -14.69 -3.52
C PHE A 131 -3.54 -14.29 -4.87
N PRO A 132 -2.82 -13.54 -5.72
CA PRO A 132 -3.36 -13.08 -7.00
C PRO A 132 -3.71 -14.24 -7.94
N LYS A 133 -3.01 -15.37 -7.82
CA LYS A 133 -3.23 -16.59 -8.62
C LYS A 133 -4.67 -17.13 -8.51
N GLU A 134 -5.37 -16.86 -7.40
CA GLU A 134 -6.76 -17.29 -7.20
C GLU A 134 -7.76 -16.49 -8.08
N PHE A 135 -7.34 -15.35 -8.62
CA PHE A 135 -8.19 -14.41 -9.36
C PHE A 135 -7.81 -14.26 -10.83
N LEU A 136 -6.63 -14.76 -11.22
CA LEU A 136 -6.16 -14.75 -12.60
C LEU A 136 -6.79 -15.92 -13.37
N CYS A 137 -7.36 -15.64 -14.53
CA CYS A 137 -7.85 -16.67 -15.46
C CYS A 137 -6.71 -17.10 -16.39
N ASN A 138 -6.75 -18.33 -16.91
CA ASN A 138 -5.77 -18.82 -17.88
C ASN A 138 -5.82 -18.10 -19.24
N ASP A 139 -6.90 -17.38 -19.51
CA ASP A 139 -7.04 -16.55 -20.72
C ASP A 139 -6.40 -15.17 -20.49
N GLU A 140 -5.19 -15.00 -21.01
CA GLU A 140 -4.36 -13.77 -20.93
C GLU A 140 -4.87 -12.65 -21.85
N THR A 141 -6.15 -12.29 -21.74
CA THR A 141 -6.69 -11.10 -22.42
C THR A 141 -6.63 -9.88 -21.50
N ASP A 142 -6.35 -8.69 -22.04
CA ASP A 142 -6.33 -7.43 -21.28
C ASP A 142 -7.64 -7.20 -20.50
N SER A 143 -8.76 -7.61 -21.07
CA SER A 143 -10.08 -7.53 -20.43
C SER A 143 -10.21 -8.47 -19.21
N SER A 144 -9.60 -9.65 -19.27
CA SER A 144 -9.53 -10.61 -18.17
C SER A 144 -8.68 -10.07 -17.00
N ASN A 145 -7.52 -9.49 -17.31
CA ASN A 145 -6.63 -8.90 -16.31
C ASN A 145 -7.27 -7.72 -15.56
N PHE A 146 -7.98 -6.84 -16.27
CA PHE A 146 -8.69 -5.73 -15.61
C PHE A 146 -9.78 -6.20 -14.65
N GLN A 147 -10.48 -7.29 -15.00
CA GLN A 147 -11.46 -7.92 -14.12
C GLN A 147 -10.79 -8.57 -12.90
N ALA A 148 -9.65 -9.25 -13.08
CA ALA A 148 -8.88 -9.80 -11.98
C ALA A 148 -8.44 -8.70 -10.99
N TYR A 149 -7.92 -7.57 -11.48
CA TYR A 149 -7.50 -6.46 -10.60
C TYR A 149 -8.66 -5.89 -9.80
N ARG A 150 -9.84 -5.81 -10.43
CA ARG A 150 -11.06 -5.37 -9.76
C ARG A 150 -11.44 -6.35 -8.64
N LYS A 151 -11.51 -7.66 -8.93
CA LYS A 151 -11.87 -8.69 -7.92
C LYS A 151 -10.90 -8.70 -6.75
N ILE A 152 -9.60 -8.62 -7.01
CA ILE A 152 -8.57 -8.55 -5.95
C ILE A 152 -8.76 -7.28 -5.10
N THR A 153 -9.08 -6.14 -5.73
CA THR A 153 -9.32 -4.88 -5.01
C THR A 153 -10.57 -4.96 -4.12
N GLU A 154 -11.67 -5.53 -4.63
CA GLU A 154 -12.92 -5.73 -3.89
C GLU A 154 -12.71 -6.69 -2.71
N GLU A 155 -11.99 -7.79 -2.90
CA GLU A 155 -11.62 -8.73 -1.84
C GLU A 155 -10.72 -8.06 -0.77
N LEU A 156 -9.76 -7.24 -1.20
CA LEU A 156 -8.91 -6.48 -0.30
C LEU A 156 -9.72 -5.50 0.56
N GLU A 157 -10.64 -4.75 -0.06
CA GLU A 157 -11.53 -3.82 0.63
C GLU A 157 -12.40 -4.57 1.65
N LYS A 158 -13.03 -5.68 1.24
CA LYS A 158 -13.82 -6.55 2.11
C LYS A 158 -13.01 -7.05 3.32
N ARG A 159 -11.82 -7.62 3.13
CA ARG A 159 -10.99 -8.12 4.24
C ARG A 159 -10.57 -7.00 5.19
N VAL A 160 -10.28 -5.81 4.69
CA VAL A 160 -9.95 -4.67 5.55
C VAL A 160 -11.16 -4.22 6.37
N HIS A 161 -12.36 -4.24 5.79
CA HIS A 161 -13.60 -3.97 6.53
C HIS A 161 -13.88 -5.04 7.60
N GLU A 162 -13.68 -6.31 7.32
CA GLU A 162 -13.79 -7.39 8.31
C GLU A 162 -12.79 -7.19 9.47
N LEU A 163 -11.55 -6.78 9.17
CA LEU A 163 -10.55 -6.44 10.20
C LEU A 163 -10.97 -5.22 11.02
N MET A 164 -11.63 -4.23 10.41
CA MET A 164 -12.18 -3.07 11.10
C MET A 164 -13.30 -3.48 12.08
N GLU A 165 -14.22 -4.34 11.64
CA GLU A 165 -15.41 -4.74 12.39
C GLU A 165 -15.14 -5.80 13.46
N SER A 166 -14.14 -6.67 13.25
CA SER A 166 -13.74 -7.66 14.24
C SER A 166 -13.58 -6.99 15.60
N ARG A 167 -14.37 -7.36 16.61
CA ARG A 167 -14.18 -6.82 17.96
C ARG A 167 -12.86 -7.38 18.50
N ASN A 168 -12.18 -6.63 19.37
CA ASN A 168 -10.95 -7.08 20.01
C ASN A 168 -11.26 -8.33 20.85
N ASN A 169 -11.06 -9.52 20.29
CA ASN A 169 -10.88 -10.74 21.08
C ASN A 169 -9.40 -10.81 21.45
N ALA A 170 -9.02 -9.97 22.42
CA ALA A 170 -7.82 -10.06 23.26
C ALA A 170 -7.86 -8.91 24.28
#